data_AF-A0A348WGX2-F1
#
_entry.id   AF-A0A348WGX2-F1
#
_cell.length_a   1.000
_cell.length_b   1.000
_cell.length_c   1.000
_cell.angle_alpha   90.00
_cell.angle_beta   90.00
_cell.angle_gamma   90.00
#
_symmetry.space_group_name_H-M   'P 1'
#
loop_
_entity.id
_entity.type
_entity.pdbx_description
1 polymer ?
#
loop_
_entity_poly.entity_id
_entity_poly.type
_entity_poly.pdbx_seq_one_letter_code
_entity_poly.pdbx_strand_id
1 'polypeptide(L)'
;MSEPRDIRLKRLTMRSMRRGIKEMDILLTRFAEAELASMPQEGLDLYDRLLEENDQDLYAWVTGQTPAPEPFAGLIAQIAAPSEAAKS
;
A
#
# COMPACT_ATOMS: atom_id res chain seq x y z
N MET A 1 5.26 24.26 0.09
CA MET A 1 3.95 24.12 0.75
C MET A 1 3.67 22.63 0.88
N SER A 2 3.29 22.15 2.07
CA SER A 2 2.91 20.75 2.25
C SER A 2 1.58 20.48 1.53
N GLU A 3 1.48 19.37 0.81
CA GLU A 3 0.24 18.91 0.18
C GLU A 3 -0.84 18.70 1.28
N PRO A 4 -2.07 19.21 1.13
CA PRO A 4 -3.18 18.88 2.03
C PRO A 4 -3.43 17.37 2.10
N ARG A 5 -3.70 16.85 3.30
CA ARG A 5 -3.87 15.41 3.53
C ARG A 5 -4.88 14.76 2.58
N ASP A 6 -6.03 15.39 2.34
CA ASP A 6 -7.07 14.82 1.47
C ASP A 6 -6.60 14.68 0.01
N ILE A 7 -5.81 15.63 -0.48
CA ILE A 7 -5.23 15.58 -1.83
C ILE A 7 -4.22 14.44 -1.90
N ARG A 8 -3.39 14.31 -0.87
CA ARG A 8 -2.41 13.23 -0.74
C ARG A 8 -3.07 11.86 -0.72
N LEU A 9 -4.11 11.67 0.11
CA LEU A 9 -4.86 10.42 0.19
C LEU A 9 -5.44 10.04 -1.17
N LYS A 10 -6.11 10.99 -1.84
CA LYS A 10 -6.66 10.78 -3.18
C LYS A 10 -5.57 10.39 -4.19
N ARG A 11 -4.41 11.06 -4.17
CA ARG A 11 -3.26 10.73 -5.03
C ARG A 11 -2.77 9.30 -4.78
N LEU A 12 -2.60 8.91 -3.52
CA LEU A 12 -2.14 7.58 -3.13
C LEU A 12 -3.14 6.49 -3.55
N THR A 13 -4.44 6.66 -3.24
CA THR A 13 -5.49 5.73 -3.67
C THR A 13 -5.50 5.56 -5.19
N MET A 14 -5.40 6.64 -5.96
CA MET A 14 -5.35 6.55 -7.43
C MET A 14 -4.11 5.79 -7.94
N ARG A 15 -2.96 5.93 -7.27
CA ARG A 15 -1.74 5.18 -7.61
C ARG A 15 -1.85 3.70 -7.26
N SER A 16 -2.61 3.35 -6.22
CA SER A 16 -2.88 1.97 -5.82
C SER A 16 -3.75 1.20 -6.82
N MET A 17 -4.55 1.90 -7.63
CA MET A 17 -5.45 1.33 -8.65
C MET A 17 -4.82 1.21 -10.05
N ARG A 18 -3.58 1.68 -10.25
CA ARG A 18 -2.93 1.79 -11.57
C ARG A 18 -1.62 1.01 -11.58
N ARG A 19 -1.69 -0.28 -11.25
CA ARG A 19 -0.58 -1.22 -11.26
C ARG A 19 -0.55 -1.99 -12.58
N GLY A 20 0.60 -2.59 -12.87
CA GLY A 20 0.88 -3.37 -14.07
C GLY A 20 0.30 -4.79 -14.04
N ILE A 21 -0.09 -5.30 -12.87
CA ILE A 21 -0.77 -6.60 -12.73
C ILE A 21 -2.03 -6.48 -11.86
N LYS A 22 -3.06 -7.21 -12.26
CA LYS A 22 -4.41 -7.15 -11.67
C LYS A 22 -4.42 -7.54 -10.18
N GLU A 23 -3.60 -8.51 -9.81
CA GLU A 23 -3.46 -8.97 -8.44
C GLU A 23 -3.00 -7.84 -7.52
N MET A 24 -2.02 -7.06 -7.95
CA MET A 24 -1.50 -5.91 -7.20
C MET A 24 -2.51 -4.76 -7.12
N ASP A 25 -3.27 -4.51 -8.20
CA ASP A 25 -4.37 -3.54 -8.18
C ASP A 25 -5.37 -3.89 -7.07
N ILE A 26 -5.80 -5.16 -7.01
CA ILE A 26 -6.79 -5.62 -6.03
C ILE A 26 -6.25 -5.50 -4.61
N LEU A 27 -5.02 -5.96 -4.38
CA LEU A 27 -4.39 -5.95 -3.05
C LEU A 27 -4.19 -4.51 -2.54
N LEU A 28 -3.59 -3.65 -3.35
CA LEU A 28 -3.27 -2.28 -2.95
C LEU A 28 -4.51 -1.40 -2.87
N THR A 29 -5.53 -1.61 -3.72
CA THR A 29 -6.78 -0.86 -3.63
C THR A 29 -7.50 -1.15 -2.32
N ARG A 30 -7.65 -2.44 -1.96
CA ARG A 30 -8.30 -2.82 -0.68
C ARG A 30 -7.56 -2.28 0.53
N PHE A 31 -6.23 -2.40 0.52
CA PHE A 31 -5.40 -1.84 1.59
C PHE A 31 -5.55 -0.30 1.65
N ALA A 32 -5.54 0.36 0.50
CA ALA A 32 -5.62 1.82 0.42
C ALA A 32 -6.93 2.36 1.00
N GLU A 33 -8.04 1.71 0.68
CA GLU A 33 -9.38 2.07 1.17
C GLU A 33 -9.54 1.83 2.67
N ALA A 34 -8.93 0.78 3.21
CA ALA A 34 -9.03 0.44 4.63
C ALA A 34 -8.10 1.28 5.53
N GLU A 35 -6.85 1.49 5.11
CA GLU A 35 -5.79 1.94 6.03
C GLU A 35 -5.33 3.39 5.81
N LEU A 36 -5.40 3.96 4.59
CA LEU A 36 -4.78 5.27 4.35
C LEU A 36 -5.44 6.40 5.14
N ALA A 37 -6.75 6.32 5.38
CA ALA A 37 -7.49 7.34 6.11
C ALA A 37 -7.01 7.49 7.57
N SER A 38 -6.65 6.38 8.22
CA SER A 38 -6.16 6.33 9.61
C SER A 38 -4.63 6.42 9.72
N MET A 39 -3.90 6.24 8.61
CA MET A 39 -2.44 6.17 8.61
C MET A 39 -1.77 7.51 8.98
N PRO A 40 -0.76 7.53 9.87
CA PRO A 40 0.00 8.74 10.20
C PRO A 40 0.84 9.22 9.02
N GLN A 41 1.35 10.45 9.09
CA GLN A 41 2.08 11.07 7.98
C GLN A 41 3.31 10.24 7.55
N GLU A 42 4.06 9.71 8.51
CA GLU A 42 5.25 8.89 8.27
C GLU A 42 4.88 7.58 7.56
N GLY A 43 3.72 7.01 7.88
CA GLY A 43 3.19 5.84 7.20
C GLY A 43 2.80 6.15 5.75
N LEU A 44 2.17 7.31 5.51
CA LEU A 44 1.84 7.76 4.15
C LEU A 44 3.10 8.07 3.33
N ASP A 45 4.19 8.53 3.97
CA ASP A 45 5.50 8.74 3.32
C ASP A 45 6.10 7.39 2.89
N LEU A 46 6.03 6.40 3.78
CA LEU A 46 6.51 5.06 3.48
C LEU A 46 5.67 4.38 2.39
N TYR A 47 4.35 4.54 2.41
CA TYR A 47 3.45 3.99 1.40
C TYR A 47 3.67 4.64 0.03
N ASP A 48 3.88 5.97 -0.04
CA ASP A 48 4.19 6.65 -1.31
C ASP A 48 5.47 6.09 -1.94
N ARG A 49 6.51 5.85 -1.13
CA ARG A 49 7.76 5.20 -1.56
C ARG A 49 7.54 3.75 -2.01
N LEU A 50 6.72 2.98 -1.29
CA LEU A 50 6.36 1.62 -1.68
C LEU A 50 5.72 1.59 -3.08
N LEU A 51 4.88 2.58 -3.40
CA LEU A 51 4.22 2.67 -4.71
C LEU A 51 5.17 3.03 -5.87
N GLU A 52 6.43 3.39 -5.59
CA GLU A 52 7.48 3.57 -6.61
C GLU A 52 8.14 2.26 -7.01
N GLU A 53 8.00 1.21 -6.20
CA GLU A 53 8.50 -0.13 -6.50
C GLU A 53 7.69 -0.78 -7.62
N ASN A 54 8.33 -1.70 -8.36
CA ASN A 54 7.67 -2.40 -9.46
C ASN A 54 6.75 -3.51 -8.93
N ASP A 55 5.76 -3.88 -9.75
CA ASP A 55 4.72 -4.82 -9.34
C ASP A 55 5.21 -6.24 -9.10
N GLN A 56 6.27 -6.67 -9.79
CA GLN A 56 6.81 -8.01 -9.63
C GLN A 56 7.46 -8.16 -8.25
N ASP A 57 8.23 -7.15 -7.83
CA ASP A 57 8.86 -7.12 -6.51
C ASP A 57 7.82 -7.01 -5.39
N LEU A 58 6.86 -6.09 -5.53
CA LEU A 58 5.76 -5.97 -4.56
C LEU A 58 4.98 -7.28 -4.41
N TYR A 59 4.67 -7.93 -5.53
CA TYR A 59 3.97 -9.21 -5.51
C TYR A 59 4.81 -10.31 -4.86
N ALA A 60 6.12 -10.37 -5.17
CA ALA A 60 7.04 -11.34 -4.56
C ALA A 60 7.13 -11.14 -3.04
N TRP A 61 7.13 -9.90 -2.56
CA TRP A 61 7.15 -9.58 -1.13
C TRP A 61 5.83 -9.94 -0.43
N VAL A 62 4.69 -9.55 -1.00
CA VAL A 62 3.36 -9.83 -0.42
C VAL A 62 3.08 -11.33 -0.37
N THR A 63 3.54 -12.08 -1.38
CA THR A 63 3.39 -13.56 -1.42
C THR A 63 4.47 -14.31 -0.64
N GLY A 64 5.46 -13.60 -0.07
CA GLY A 64 6.55 -14.20 0.70
C GLY A 64 7.57 -14.98 -0.14
N GLN A 65 7.58 -14.81 -1.47
CA GLN A 65 8.60 -15.40 -2.34
C GLN A 65 9.99 -14.83 -2.07
N THR A 66 10.07 -13.54 -1.74
CA THR A 66 11.28 -12.86 -1.32
C THR A 66 11.00 -11.96 -0.12
N PRO A 67 11.98 -11.74 0.78
CA PRO A 67 11.80 -10.83 1.90
C PRO A 67 11.72 -9.38 1.39
N ALA A 68 10.75 -8.64 1.92
CA ALA A 68 10.69 -7.19 1.71
C ALA A 68 11.90 -6.50 2.38
N PRO A 69 12.44 -5.43 1.79
CA PRO A 69 13.45 -4.59 2.43
C PRO A 69 12.96 -4.03 3.78
N GLU A 70 13.90 -3.78 4.69
CA GLU A 70 13.64 -3.34 6.08
C GLU A 70 12.61 -2.20 6.22
N PRO A 71 12.62 -1.10 5.43
CA PRO A 71 11.62 -0.06 5.61
C PRO A 71 10.20 -0.52 5.22
N PHE A 72 10.07 -1.47 4.30
CA PHE A 72 8.77 -1.91 3.77
C PHE A 72 8.22 -3.15 4.45
N ALA A 73 9.05 -3.91 5.18
CA ALA A 73 8.67 -5.20 5.76
C ALA A 73 7.39 -5.12 6.61
N GLY A 74 7.27 -4.12 7.49
CA GLY A 74 6.07 -3.93 8.31
C GLY A 74 4.82 -3.56 7.50
N LEU A 75 4.99 -2.82 6.40
CA LEU A 75 3.88 -2.39 5.54
C LEU A 75 3.43 -3.54 4.62
N ILE A 76 4.37 -4.30 4.06
CA ILE A 76 4.10 -5.52 3.31
C ILE A 76 3.38 -6.54 4.18
N ALA A 77 3.77 -6.71 5.43
CA ALA A 77 3.08 -7.62 6.35
C ALA A 77 1.61 -7.22 6.55
N GLN A 78 1.31 -5.92 6.63
CA GLN A 78 -0.08 -5.43 6.73
C GLN A 78 -0.86 -5.61 5.42
N ILE A 79 -0.22 -5.41 4.26
CA ILE A 79 -0.85 -5.64 2.94
C ILE A 79 -1.13 -7.12 2.70
N ALA A 80 -0.22 -8.01 3.13
CA ALA A 80 -0.36 -9.46 3.02
C ALA A 80 -1.37 -10.04 4.01
N ALA A 81 -1.62 -9.36 5.13
CA ALA A 81 -2.61 -9.79 6.10
C ALA A 81 -4.02 -9.72 5.50
N PRO A 82 -4.88 -10.73 5.71
CA PRO A 82 -6.29 -10.61 5.36
C PRO A 82 -6.90 -9.45 6.14
N SER A 83 -7.40 -8.44 5.43
CA SER A 83 -8.09 -7.31 6.06
C SER A 83 -9.28 -7.82 6.87
N GLU A 84 -9.23 -7.68 8.20
CA GLU A 84 -10.35 -7.98 9.13
C GLU A 84 -11.48 -6.93 9.03
N ALA A 85 -11.47 -6.04 8.04
CA ALA A 85 -12.50 -5.01 7.82
C ALA A 85 -13.89 -5.56 7.41
N ALA A 86 -14.09 -6.88 7.40
CA ALA A 86 -15.36 -7.55 7.14
C ALA A 86 -16.02 -8.16 8.39
N LYS A 87 -15.73 -7.64 9.59
CA LYS A 87 -16.53 -7.87 10.80
C LYS A 87 -16.99 -6.54 11.41
N SER A 88 -18.10 -6.02 10.90
CA SER A 88 -19.03 -5.16 11.64
C SER A 88 -20.38 -5.20 10.96
#